data_AF-A0AAU2TE00-F1
#
_entry.id   AF-A0AAU2TE00-F1
#
_cell.length_a   1.000
_cell.length_b   1.000
_cell.length_c   1.000
_cell.angle_alpha   90.00
_cell.angle_beta   90.00
_cell.angle_gamma   90.00
#
_symmetry.space_group_name_H-M   'P 1'
#
loop_
_entity.id
_entity.type
_entity.pdbx_description
1 polymer ?
#
loop_
_entity_poly.entity_id
_entity_poly.type
_entity_poly.pdbx_seq_one_letter_code
_entity_poly.pdbx_strand_id
1 'polypeptide(L)'
;MTRTRPVPAEQDAHRRLGAHLLDVVRRQDARIPADRRAPRTVAEMRLRQIEASGQQPCGTCHGADGSTVDYSEGGITRKGWVRCGDCQGRGTA
;
A
#
# COMPACT_ATOMS: atom_id res chain seq x y z
N MET A 1 31.78 -27.88 11.04
CA MET A 1 31.46 -26.63 11.78
C MET A 1 30.23 -26.89 12.64
N THR A 2 30.42 -27.16 13.93
CA THR A 2 29.34 -27.45 14.88
C THR A 2 28.66 -26.14 15.28
N ARG A 3 27.40 -25.93 14.90
CA ARG A 3 26.59 -24.82 15.44
C ARG A 3 26.25 -25.12 16.89
N THR A 4 26.87 -24.40 17.82
CA THR A 4 26.53 -24.44 19.23
C THR A 4 25.09 -23.97 19.41
N ARG A 5 24.24 -24.79 20.02
CA ARG A 5 22.87 -24.40 20.37
C ARG A 5 22.94 -23.37 21.51
N PRO A 6 22.32 -22.19 21.38
CA PRO A 6 22.36 -21.16 22.42
C PRO A 6 21.78 -21.69 23.72
N VAL A 7 22.41 -21.32 24.83
CA VAL A 7 22.03 -21.77 26.17
C VAL A 7 20.63 -21.19 26.50
N PRO A 8 19.74 -21.89 27.21
CA PRO A 8 18.36 -21.41 27.46
C PRO A 8 18.26 -19.99 28.00
N ALA A 9 19.18 -19.57 28.88
CA ALA A 9 19.24 -18.20 29.40
C ALA A 9 19.53 -17.14 28.32
N GLU A 10 20.33 -17.46 27.30
CA GLU A 10 20.57 -16.59 26.15
C GLU A 10 19.33 -16.49 25.26
N GLN A 11 18.58 -17.59 25.10
CA GLN A 11 17.31 -17.58 24.37
C GLN A 11 16.27 -16.67 25.03
N ASP A 12 16.22 -16.67 26.37
CA ASP A 12 15.35 -15.76 27.13
C ASP A 12 15.82 -14.30 27.02
N ALA A 13 17.13 -14.04 27.05
CA ALA A 13 17.67 -12.70 26.82
C ALA A 13 17.32 -12.18 25.42
N HIS A 14 17.47 -12.99 24.38
CA HIS A 14 17.09 -12.64 23.01
C HIS A 14 15.58 -12.40 22.88
N ARG A 15 14.74 -13.21 23.53
CA ARG A 15 13.29 -13.02 23.55
C ARG A 15 12.90 -11.69 24.20
N ARG A 16 13.51 -11.36 25.35
CA ARG A 16 13.27 -10.10 26.07
C ARG A 16 13.73 -8.89 25.26
N LEU A 17 14.90 -8.99 24.64
CA LEU A 17 15.41 -7.94 23.75
C LEU A 17 14.47 -7.75 22.55
N GLY A 18 14.04 -8.83 21.89
CA GLY A 18 13.11 -8.77 20.77
C GLY A 18 11.78 -8.12 21.15
N ALA A 19 11.20 -8.49 22.30
CA ALA A 19 9.98 -7.89 22.80
C ALA A 19 10.14 -6.38 23.10
N HIS A 20 11.28 -6.00 23.70
CA HIS A 20 11.59 -4.59 23.97
C HIS A 20 11.72 -3.76 22.69
N LEU A 21 12.46 -4.26 21.70
CA LEU A 21 12.64 -3.56 20.42
C LEU A 21 11.30 -3.37 19.69
N LEU A 22 10.44 -4.39 19.69
CA LEU A 22 9.11 -4.29 19.09
C LEU A 22 8.21 -3.27 19.80
N ASP A 23 8.27 -3.19 21.14
CA ASP A 23 7.55 -2.18 21.90
C ASP A 23 8.05 -0.76 21.58
N VAL A 24 9.37 -0.56 21.51
CA VAL A 24 9.97 0.73 21.13
C VAL A 24 9.51 1.16 19.73
N VAL A 25 9.59 0.26 18.74
CA VAL A 25 9.15 0.55 17.36
C VAL A 25 7.67 0.91 17.33
N ARG A 26 6.81 0.16 18.02
CA ARG A 26 5.35 0.46 18.09
C ARG A 26 5.06 1.82 18.70
N ARG A 27 5.78 2.22 19.76
CA ARG A 27 5.64 3.53 20.39
C ARG A 27 6.11 4.66 19.48
N GLN A 28 7.19 4.46 18.73
CA GLN A 28 7.67 5.42 17.74
C GLN A 28 6.66 5.57 16.60
N ASP A 29 6.16 4.46 16.06
CA ASP A 29 5.13 4.42 15.03
C ASP A 29 3.85 5.15 15.44
N ALA A 30 3.43 5.01 16.71
CA ALA A 30 2.24 5.68 17.23
C ALA A 30 2.36 7.21 17.17
N ARG A 31 3.58 7.76 17.23
CA ARG A 31 3.85 9.20 17.11
C ARG A 31 3.87 9.70 15.67
N ILE A 32 3.99 8.80 14.69
CA ILE A 32 3.93 9.17 13.27
C ILE A 32 2.47 9.48 12.92
N PRO A 33 2.16 10.68 12.38
CA PRO A 33 0.84 11.02 11.87
C PRO A 33 0.33 10.00 10.86
N ALA A 34 -0.98 9.72 10.85
CA ALA A 34 -1.57 8.63 10.06
C ALA A 34 -1.27 8.76 8.55
N ASP A 35 -1.29 9.97 8.02
CA ASP A 35 -0.95 10.31 6.63
C ASP A 35 0.52 9.97 6.28
N ARG A 36 1.42 10.02 7.27
CA ARG A 36 2.86 9.75 7.09
C ARG A 36 3.29 8.33 7.44
N ARG A 37 2.39 7.50 7.98
CA ARG A 37 2.72 6.10 8.32
C ARG A 37 2.95 5.27 7.07
N ALA A 38 3.95 4.39 7.12
CA ALA A 38 4.14 3.42 6.05
C ALA A 38 2.92 2.47 5.97
N PRO A 39 2.49 2.08 4.75
CA PRO A 39 1.44 1.08 4.58
C PRO A 39 1.90 -0.26 5.16
N ARG A 40 1.05 -0.88 5.98
CA ARG A 40 1.30 -2.15 6.67
C ARG A 40 0.65 -3.34 5.96
N THR A 41 -0.29 -3.07 5.06
CA THR A 41 -0.94 -4.10 4.24
C THR A 41 -0.74 -3.83 2.75
N VAL A 42 -0.84 -4.89 1.94
CA VAL A 42 -0.83 -4.76 0.48
C VAL A 42 -1.98 -3.88 -0.02
N ALA A 43 -3.15 -3.94 0.64
CA ALA A 43 -4.28 -3.08 0.32
C ALA A 43 -3.96 -1.59 0.56
N GLU A 44 -3.38 -1.26 1.72
CA GLU A 44 -2.94 0.12 2.03
C GLU A 44 -1.85 0.60 1.05
N MET A 45 -0.93 -0.28 0.66
CA MET A 45 0.11 0.05 -0.32
C MET A 45 -0.50 0.35 -1.70
N ARG A 46 -1.46 -0.48 -2.15
CA ARG A 46 -2.17 -0.25 -3.41
C ARG A 46 -2.97 1.04 -3.37
N LEU A 47 -3.67 1.33 -2.28
CA LEU A 47 -4.39 2.60 -2.12
C LEU A 47 -3.45 3.81 -2.25
N ARG A 48 -2.31 3.80 -1.56
CA ARG A 48 -1.29 4.86 -1.70
C ARG A 48 -0.75 4.97 -3.13
N GLN A 49 -0.61 3.85 -3.83
CA GLN A 49 -0.14 3.84 -5.22
C GLN A 49 -1.18 4.46 -6.17
N ILE A 50 -2.46 4.15 -5.98
CA ILE A 50 -3.59 4.73 -6.73
C ILE A 50 -3.67 6.25 -6.47
N GLU A 51 -3.59 6.66 -5.20
CA GLU A 51 -3.56 8.09 -4.81
C GLU A 51 -2.37 8.82 -5.46
N ALA A 52 -1.18 8.21 -5.46
CA ALA A 52 0.03 8.82 -6.02
C ALA A 52 0.05 8.83 -7.57
N SER A 53 -0.54 7.82 -8.23
CA SER A 53 -0.59 7.73 -9.68
C SER A 53 -1.69 8.58 -10.31
N GLY A 54 -2.63 9.07 -9.50
CA GLY A 54 -3.83 9.74 -9.99
C GLY A 54 -4.73 8.83 -10.83
N GLN A 55 -4.55 7.51 -10.75
CA GLN A 55 -5.47 6.55 -11.38
C GLN A 55 -6.78 6.56 -10.60
N GLN A 56 -7.87 6.96 -11.25
CA GLN A 56 -9.20 6.74 -10.70
C GLN A 56 -9.51 5.24 -10.74
N PRO A 57 -10.01 4.63 -9.66
CA PRO A 57 -10.50 3.26 -9.70
C PRO A 57 -11.76 3.19 -10.56
N CYS A 58 -12.06 2.01 -11.12
CA CYS A 58 -13.29 1.82 -11.87
C CYS A 58 -14.52 2.07 -10.97
N GLY A 59 -15.42 2.98 -11.36
CA GLY A 59 -16.65 3.25 -10.59
C GLY A 59 -17.59 2.04 -10.44
N THR A 60 -17.47 1.02 -11.29
CA THR A 60 -18.32 -0.18 -11.25
C THR A 60 -17.75 -1.29 -10.36
N CYS A 61 -16.49 -1.67 -10.57
CA CYS A 61 -15.88 -2.82 -9.90
C CYS A 61 -14.77 -2.43 -8.90
N HIS A 62 -14.48 -1.14 -8.76
CA HIS A 62 -13.40 -0.59 -7.91
C HIS A 62 -12.01 -1.16 -8.23
N GLY A 63 -11.85 -1.72 -9.44
CA GLY A 63 -10.58 -2.21 -9.96
C GLY A 63 -9.59 -1.08 -10.21
N ALA A 64 -8.32 -1.32 -9.91
CA ALA A 64 -7.24 -0.35 -10.05
C ALA A 64 -6.63 -0.35 -11.47
N ASP A 65 -6.88 -1.41 -12.24
CA ASP A 65 -6.38 -1.56 -13.59
C ASP A 65 -7.37 -0.92 -14.57
N GLY A 66 -6.95 0.13 -15.24
CA GLY A 66 -7.73 0.76 -16.30
C GLY A 66 -6.91 1.64 -17.24
N SER A 67 -7.44 1.82 -18.44
CA SER A 67 -6.83 2.67 -19.47
C SER A 67 -7.57 3.99 -19.60
N THR A 68 -6.82 5.09 -19.59
CA THR A 68 -7.31 6.43 -19.91
C THR A 68 -6.96 6.78 -21.35
N VAL A 69 -7.88 7.40 -22.09
CA VAL A 69 -7.60 8.00 -23.39
C VAL A 69 -7.76 9.51 -23.32
N ASP A 70 -7.01 10.23 -24.13
CA ASP A 70 -7.23 11.65 -24.37
C ASP A 70 -8.35 11.81 -25.41
N TYR A 71 -9.33 12.65 -25.13
CA TYR A 71 -10.33 13.10 -26.11
C TYR A 71 -10.38 14.62 -26.12
N SER A 72 -10.59 15.21 -27.29
CA SER A 72 -10.62 16.66 -27.45
C SER A 72 -12.02 17.09 -27.86
N GLU A 73 -12.62 17.98 -27.08
CA GLU A 73 -13.95 18.54 -27.32
C GLU A 73 -13.90 20.05 -27.10
N GLY A 74 -14.40 20.83 -28.06
CA GLY A 74 -14.43 22.30 -27.96
C GLY A 74 -13.04 22.95 -27.82
N GLY A 75 -11.98 22.32 -28.32
CA GLY A 75 -10.60 22.81 -28.19
C GLY A 75 -9.94 22.51 -26.83
N ILE A 76 -10.59 21.73 -25.95
CA ILE A 76 -10.03 21.29 -24.67
C ILE A 76 -9.75 19.79 -24.75
N THR A 77 -8.50 19.40 -24.52
CA THR A 77 -8.11 18.00 -24.34
C THR A 77 -8.40 17.56 -22.91
N ARG A 78 -9.21 16.51 -22.76
CA ARG A 78 -9.58 15.89 -21.49
C ARG A 78 -9.10 14.44 -21.47
N LYS A 79 -8.73 13.95 -20.29
CA LYS A 79 -8.50 12.51 -20.06
C LYS A 79 -9.81 11.86 -19.64
N GLY A 80 -10.22 10.81 -20.35
CA GLY A 80 -11.38 9.99 -20.03
C GLY A 80 -10.97 8.56 -19.69
N TRP A 81 -11.56 8.00 -18.64
CA TRP A 81 -11.41 6.59 -18.29
C TRP A 81 -12.22 5.73 -19.28
N VAL A 82 -11.60 4.77 -19.95
CA VAL A 82 -12.27 4.01 -21.05
C VAL A 82 -12.67 2.61 -20.63
N ARG A 83 -11.71 1.84 -20.11
CA ARG A 83 -11.92 0.43 -19.80
C ARG A 83 -11.18 0.04 -18.54
N CYS A 84 -11.92 -0.63 -17.65
CA CYS A 84 -11.31 -1.39 -16.56
C CYS A 84 -10.69 -2.69 -17.11
N GLY A 85 -9.45 -3.00 -16.72
CA GLY A 85 -8.81 -4.29 -16.99
C GLY A 85 -9.50 -5.45 -16.26
N ASP A 86 -10.06 -5.20 -15.07
CA ASP A 86 -10.66 -6.25 -14.23
C ASP A 86 -12.07 -6.66 -14.70
N CYS A 87 -12.98 -5.69 -14.85
CA CYS A 87 -14.37 -5.97 -15.20
C CYS A 87 -14.74 -5.66 -16.65
N GLN A 88 -13.80 -5.17 -17.46
CA GLN A 88 -14.01 -4.72 -18.86
C GLN A 88 -15.13 -3.68 -19.06
N GLY A 89 -15.67 -3.15 -17.96
CA GLY A 89 -16.73 -2.14 -17.94
C GLY A 89 -16.21 -0.77 -18.37
N ARG A 90 -17.13 0.05 -18.90
CA ARG A 90 -16.91 1.48 -19.14
C ARG A 90 -17.05 2.20 -17.80
N GLY A 91 -15.95 2.68 -17.24
CA GLY A 91 -15.99 3.52 -16.04
C GLY A 91 -16.34 4.95 -16.44
N THR A 92 -17.37 5.53 -15.84
CA THR A 92 -17.57 6.98 -15.90
C THR A 92 -16.59 7.63 -14.92
N ALA A 93 -15.85 8.62 -15.40
CA ALA A 93 -14.93 9.44 -14.61
C ALA A 93 -15.66 10.30 -13.58
#